data_AF-A0A7J4KES9-F1
#
_entry.id   AF-A0A7J4KES9-F1
#
_cell.length_a   1.000
_cell.length_b   1.000
_cell.length_c   1.000
_cell.angle_alpha   90.00
_cell.angle_beta   90.00
_cell.angle_gamma   90.00
#
_symmetry.space_group_name_H-M   'P 1'
#
loop_
_entity.id
_entity.type
_entity.pdbx_description
1 polymer ?
#
loop_
_entity_poly.entity_id
_entity_poly.type
_entity_poly.pdbx_seq_one_letter_code
_entity_poly.pdbx_strand_id
1 'polypeptide(L)' 'MDEKTRIQKDIVMFEENIKQLKQTTLTEKQKKIIELATQYYQDAKYYSQKKDYFTAFGCINYAHGLLDAILKTQQ' A
#
# COMPACT_ATOMS: atom_id res chain seq x y z
N MET A 1 12.20 6.77 -15.69
CA MET A 1 11.69 5.53 -15.07
C MET A 1 10.34 5.26 -15.70
N ASP A 2 10.14 4.11 -16.33
CA ASP A 2 8.81 3.74 -16.85
C ASP A 2 7.79 3.61 -15.71
N GLU A 3 6.55 4.04 -15.96
CA GLU A 3 5.45 4.03 -15.00
C GLU A 3 5.23 2.63 -14.41
N LYS A 4 5.33 1.59 -15.25
CA LYS A 4 5.27 0.19 -14.84
C LYS A 4 6.35 -0.16 -13.81
N THR A 5 7.60 0.24 -14.06
CA THR A 5 8.73 -0.04 -13.17
C THR A 5 8.57 0.66 -11.84
N ARG A 6 8.01 1.87 -11.84
CA ARG A 6 7.71 2.61 -10.61
C ARG A 6 6.64 1.92 -9.77
N ILE A 7 5.50 1.59 -10.37
CA ILE A 7 4.39 0.90 -9.68
C ILE A 7 4.85 -0.44 -9.11
N GLN A 8 5.64 -1.22 -9.86
CA GLN A 8 6.17 -2.49 -9.38
C GLN A 8 7.04 -2.30 -8.12
N LYS A 9 7.89 -1.27 -8.10
CA LYS A 9 8.70 -0.94 -6.92
C LYS A 9 7.84 -0.52 -5.74
N ASP A 10 6.84 0.34 -5.97
CA ASP A 10 5.95 0.81 -4.91
C ASP A 10 5.11 -0.36 -4.33
N ILE A 11 4.69 -1.33 -5.15
CA ILE A 11 4.02 -2.56 -4.71
C ILE A 11 4.92 -3.40 -3.80
N VAL A 12 6.18 -3.61 -4.18
CA VAL A 12 7.14 -4.38 -3.36
C VAL A 12 7.41 -3.68 -2.04
N MET A 13 7.61 -2.37 -2.06
CA MET A 13 7.82 -1.57 -0.85
C MET A 13 6.62 -1.66 0.12
N PHE A 14 5.39 -1.68 -0.41
CA PHE A 14 4.19 -1.85 0.41
C PHE A 14 4.18 -3.22 1.11
N GLU A 15 4.57 -4.30 0.41
CA GLU A 15 4.66 -5.64 1.00
C GLU A 15 5.72 -5.75 2.11
N GLU A 16 6.82 -5.01 2.00
CA GLU A 16 7.85 -4.96 3.03
C GLU A 16 7.34 -4.22 4.27
N ASN A 17 6.72 -3.05 4.09
CA ASN A 17 6.20 -2.24 5.19
C ASN A 17 5.08 -2.97 5.95
N ILE A 18 4.16 -3.66 5.25
CA ILE A 18 3.07 -4.38 5.91
C ILE A 18 3.57 -5.59 6.70
N LYS A 19 4.67 -6.23 6.28
CA LYS A 19 5.30 -7.33 7.04
C LYS A 19 5.87 -6.82 8.36
N GLN A 20 6.44 -5.62 8.38
CA GLN A 20 6.95 -5.00 9.61
C GLN A 20 5.80 -4.68 10.57
N LEU A 21 4.68 -4.14 10.07
CA LEU A 21 3.51 -3.79 10.90
C LEU A 21 2.79 -4.99 11.53
N LYS A 22 2.87 -6.18 10.92
CA LYS A 22 2.31 -7.41 11.49
C LYS A 22 2.97 -7.85 12.80
N GLN A 23 4.17 -7.35 13.11
CA GLN A 23 4.90 -7.66 14.34
C GLN A 23 4.53 -6.72 15.50
N THR A 24 3.71 -5.70 15.25
CA THR A 24 3.35 -4.67 16.22
C THR A 24 1.93 -4.88 16.75
N THR A 25 1.70 -4.54 18.02
CA THR A 25 0.35 -4.50 18.59
C THR A 25 -0.43 -3.33 18.00
N LEU A 26 -1.49 -3.63 17.25
CA LEU A 26 -2.34 -2.65 16.57
C LEU A 26 -3.72 -2.57 17.23
N THR A 27 -4.23 -1.35 17.38
CA THR A 27 -5.60 -1.10 17.81
C THR A 27 -6.60 -1.51 16.72
N GLU A 28 -7.86 -1.75 17.09
CA GLU A 28 -8.93 -2.07 16.12
C GLU A 28 -9.11 -1.00 15.03
N LYS A 29 -8.91 0.28 15.37
CA LYS A 29 -8.92 1.36 14.37
C LYS A 29 -7.78 1.24 13.38
N GLN A 30 -6.57 0.96 13.85
CA GLN A 30 -5.39 0.76 12.99
C GLN A 30 -5.53 -0.48 12.11
N LYS A 31 -6.11 -1.57 12.62
CA LYS A 31 -6.41 -2.77 11.82
C LYS A 31 -7.33 -2.46 10.64
N LYS A 32 -8.39 -1.68 10.84
CA LYS A 32 -9.28 -1.24 9.74
C LYS A 32 -8.56 -0.39 8.69
N ILE A 33 -7.66 0.49 9.12
CA ILE A 33 -6.85 1.30 8.19
C ILE A 33 -5.89 0.43 7.39
N ILE A 34 -5.25 -0.57 8.02
CA ILE A 34 -4.37 -1.52 7.35
C ILE A 34 -5.15 -2.41 6.38
N GLU A 35 -6.35 -2.83 6.74
CA GLU A 35 -7.25 -3.57 5.86
C GLU A 35 -7.59 -2.75 4.61
N LEU A 36 -7.96 -1.48 4.79
CA LEU A 36 -8.22 -0.56 3.68
C LEU A 36 -6.98 -0.35 2.80
N ALA A 37 -5.80 -0.14 3.41
CA ALA A 37 -4.55 -0.01 2.67
C ALA A 37 -4.25 -1.29 1.86
N THR A 38 -4.55 -2.46 2.43
CA THR A 38 -4.38 -3.76 1.76
C THR A 38 -5.34 -3.90 0.56
N GLN A 39 -6.59 -3.44 0.68
CA GLN A 39 -7.56 -3.44 -0.43
C GLN A 39 -7.03 -2.59 -1.59
N TYR A 40 -6.58 -1.37 -1.32
CA TYR A 40 -5.99 -0.50 -2.37
C TYR A 40 -4.71 -1.06 -2.97
N TYR A 41 -3.88 -1.78 -2.22
CA TYR A 41 -2.74 -2.51 -2.77
C TYR A 41 -3.18 -3.63 -3.74
N GLN A 42 -4.26 -4.36 -3.44
CA GLN A 42 -4.81 -5.37 -4.36
C GLN A 42 -5.37 -4.71 -5.62
N ASP A 43 -6.05 -3.58 -5.49
CA ASP A 43 -6.53 -2.79 -6.62
C ASP A 43 -5.37 -2.34 -7.51
N ALA A 44 -4.29 -1.84 -6.91
CA ALA A 44 -3.10 -1.45 -7.65
C ALA A 44 -2.52 -2.61 -8.49
N LYS A 45 -2.49 -3.83 -7.92
CA LYS A 45 -2.08 -5.04 -8.65
C LYS A 45 -3.04 -5.38 -9.78
N TYR A 46 -4.34 -5.30 -9.53
CA TYR A 46 -5.37 -5.57 -10.52
C TYR A 46 -5.29 -4.62 -11.72
N TYR A 47 -5.22 -3.30 -11.48
CA TYR A 47 -5.13 -2.30 -12.54
C TYR A 47 -3.78 -2.38 -13.28
N SER A 48 -2.69 -2.68 -12.57
CA SER A 48 -1.37 -2.90 -13.20
C SER A 48 -1.37 -4.10 -14.15
N GLN A 49 -2.02 -5.22 -13.77
CA GLN A 49 -2.20 -6.38 -14.64
C GLN A 49 -3.03 -6.05 -15.90
N LYS A 50 -4.01 -5.15 -15.77
CA LYS A 50 -4.80 -4.62 -16.89
C LYS A 50 -4.08 -3.58 -17.74
N LYS A 51 -2.83 -3.23 -17.42
CA LYS A 51 -2.06 -2.13 -18.03
C LYS A 51 -2.67 -0.74 -17.83
N ASP A 52 -3.58 -0.61 -16.87
CA ASP A 52 -4.08 0.69 -16.41
C ASP A 52 -3.15 1.23 -15.33
N TYR A 53 -2.03 1.79 -15.77
CA TYR A 53 -0.96 2.25 -14.88
C TYR A 53 -1.33 3.53 -14.12
N PHE A 54 -2.18 4.38 -14.69
CA PHE A 54 -2.62 5.61 -14.02
C PHE A 54 -3.47 5.28 -12.79
N THR A 55 -4.47 4.41 -12.94
CA THR A 55 -5.31 3.98 -11.82
C THR A 55 -4.49 3.17 -10.81
N ALA A 56 -3.62 2.27 -11.28
CA ALA A 56 -2.74 1.50 -10.40
C ALA A 56 -1.82 2.39 -9.56
N PHE A 57 -1.28 3.46 -10.15
CA PHE A 57 -0.44 4.44 -9.47
C PHE A 57 -1.22 5.20 -8.39
N GLY A 58 -2.46 5.62 -8.68
CA GLY A 58 -3.35 6.22 -7.69
C GLY A 58 -3.62 5.28 -6.51
N CYS A 59 -3.95 4.03 -6.79
CA CYS A 59 -4.24 3.03 -5.76
C CYS A 59 -3.04 2.76 -4.84
N ILE A 60 -1.83 2.56 -5.40
CA ILE A 60 -0.66 2.25 -4.57
C ILE A 60 -0.20 3.44 -3.73
N ASN A 61 -0.32 4.67 -4.24
CA ASN A 61 -0.01 5.88 -3.46
C ASN A 61 -1.00 6.07 -2.30
N TYR A 62 -2.27 5.80 -2.52
CA TYR A 62 -3.27 5.86 -1.45
C TYR A 62 -3.00 4.80 -0.38
N ALA A 63 -2.66 3.57 -0.79
CA ALA A 63 -2.27 2.49 0.12
C ALA A 63 -1.07 2.90 1.00
N HIS A 64 -0.01 3.46 0.39
CA HIS A 64 1.15 3.98 1.12
C HIS A 64 0.79 5.12 2.06
N GLY A 65 -0.03 6.08 1.62
CA GLY A 65 -0.46 7.20 2.47
C GLY A 65 -1.21 6.75 3.73
N LEU A 66 -2.06 5.72 3.61
CA LEU A 66 -2.73 5.09 4.76
C LEU A 66 -1.73 4.39 5.68
N LEU A 67 -0.75 3.69 5.12
CA LEU A 67 0.26 2.96 5.88
C LEU A 67 1.20 3.90 6.64
N ASP A 68 1.63 4.97 5.98
CA ASP A 68 2.47 6.03 6.56
C ASP A 68 1.77 6.75 7.71
N ALA A 69 0.46 6.97 7.59
CA ALA A 69 -0.33 7.52 8.69
C ALA A 69 -0.24 6.63 9.94
N ILE A 70 -0.25 5.30 9.78
CA ILE A 70 -0.09 4.37 10.91
C ILE A 70 1.36 4.37 11.45
N LEU A 71 2.36 4.31 10.56
CA LEU A 71 3.78 4.27 10.94
C LEU A 71 4.24 5.55 11.65
N LYS A 72 3.81 6.73 11.18
CA LYS A 72 4.14 8.01 11.82
C LYS A 72 3.48 8.21 13.18
N THR A 73 2.40 7.47 13.48
CA THR A 73 1.77 7.52 14.81
C THR A 73 2.55 6.69 15.85
N GLN A 74 3.69 6.08 15.48
CA GLN A 74 4.53 5.27 16.37
C GLN A 74 5.86 5.94 16.75
N GLN A 75 6.09 7.20 16.37
CA GLN A 75 7.19 8.06 16.86
C GLN A 75 6.67 9.00 17.94
#